data_AF-A0AAD5BJZ3-F1
#
_entry.id   AF-A0AAD5BJZ3-F1
#
_cell.length_a   1.000
_cell.length_b   1.000
_cell.length_c   1.000
_cell.angle_alpha   90.00
_cell.angle_beta   90.00
_cell.angle_gamma   90.00
#
_symmetry.space_group_name_H-M   'P 1'
#
loop_
_entity.id
_entity.type
_entity.pdbx_description
1 polymer ?
#
loop_
_entity_poly.entity_id
_entity_poly.type
_entity_poly.pdbx_seq_one_letter_code
_entity_poly.pdbx_strand_id
1 'polypeptide(L)'
;MDVDSSPEEAGSGNGNGNDENSNGTAREELQASASLVGGPRLAPTYSVVNAILEKEEDGPGPRCGHTLTAVAAVGEEGKPGYIGPRLILFGGATALEGNSANAGTQTSAGGGIRLSGATADVHCYDVLTNKWSRITPFGEPPTPRAAHVATAVGTMVVIQGGIGPAGLSAEDLHVLDLTQQRPRWHRFDF
;
A
#
# COMPACT_ATOMS: atom_id res chain seq x y z
N MET A 1 -40.31 71.56 -30.24
CA MET A 1 -38.99 70.93 -30.11
C MET A 1 -39.14 69.49 -30.57
N ASP A 2 -39.54 69.27 -31.82
CA ASP A 2 -38.71 69.36 -33.05
C ASP A 2 -37.58 68.32 -32.98
N VAL A 3 -37.31 67.42 -33.92
CA VAL A 3 -37.70 67.14 -35.33
C VAL A 3 -37.00 65.76 -35.61
N ASP A 4 -37.71 64.75 -36.14
CA ASP A 4 -37.48 64.14 -37.48
C ASP A 4 -36.17 63.31 -37.60
N SER A 5 -36.00 62.20 -38.33
CA SER A 5 -36.71 61.62 -39.49
C SER A 5 -36.31 60.14 -39.65
N SER A 6 -37.23 59.32 -40.18
CA SER A 6 -36.94 58.02 -40.87
C SER A 6 -36.29 58.27 -42.25
N PRO A 7 -35.86 57.23 -43.01
CA PRO A 7 -36.76 56.47 -43.91
C PRO A 7 -36.51 54.93 -43.91
N GLU A 8 -37.55 54.09 -44.01
CA GLU A 8 -38.18 53.49 -45.22
C GLU A 8 -37.27 52.52 -45.99
N GLU A 9 -37.53 51.20 -45.88
CA GLU A 9 -38.40 50.37 -46.75
C GLU A 9 -37.88 50.17 -48.18
N ALA A 10 -37.64 48.90 -48.53
CA ALA A 10 -37.87 48.40 -49.87
C ALA A 10 -38.23 46.91 -49.77
N GLY A 11 -39.54 46.64 -49.77
CA GLY A 11 -40.06 45.35 -50.17
C GLY A 11 -39.95 45.18 -51.69
N SER A 12 -39.93 43.92 -52.15
CA SER A 12 -40.88 43.38 -53.12
C SER A 12 -40.28 42.22 -53.94
N GLY A 13 -41.01 41.11 -53.92
CA GLY A 13 -41.28 40.34 -55.13
C GLY A 13 -40.48 39.03 -55.28
N ASN A 14 -41.05 37.88 -54.92
CA ASN A 14 -41.95 37.02 -55.72
C ASN A 14 -41.20 35.99 -56.57
N GLY A 15 -41.49 34.70 -56.34
CA GLY A 15 -40.97 33.62 -57.19
C GLY A 15 -41.29 32.25 -56.64
N ASN A 16 -42.55 31.83 -56.77
CA ASN A 16 -43.03 30.50 -56.42
C ASN A 16 -42.70 29.50 -57.55
N GLY A 17 -42.34 28.27 -57.18
CA GLY A 17 -42.47 27.08 -58.05
C GLY A 17 -41.14 26.40 -58.41
N ASN A 18 -40.84 25.28 -57.77
CA ASN A 18 -41.09 23.96 -58.35
C ASN A 18 -40.68 22.85 -57.37
N ASP A 19 -41.64 21.97 -57.09
CA ASP A 19 -41.54 20.52 -57.07
C ASP A 19 -40.23 19.90 -56.59
N GLU A 20 -40.30 19.15 -55.48
CA GLU A 20 -40.28 17.67 -55.58
C GLU A 20 -40.51 17.00 -54.22
N ASN A 21 -41.37 15.99 -54.30
CA ASN A 21 -41.79 15.07 -53.27
C ASN A 21 -40.77 13.94 -53.13
N SER A 22 -40.24 13.66 -51.93
CA SER A 22 -40.00 12.28 -51.49
C SER A 22 -39.66 12.17 -49.99
N ASN A 23 -40.70 11.92 -49.21
CA ASN A 23 -40.86 10.74 -48.37
C ASN A 23 -39.62 10.18 -47.61
N GLY A 24 -39.67 10.16 -46.27
CA GLY A 24 -38.91 9.15 -45.52
C GLY A 24 -38.58 9.41 -44.06
N THR A 25 -39.51 9.03 -43.18
CA THR A 25 -39.29 8.47 -41.83
C THR A 25 -38.71 9.35 -40.73
N ALA A 26 -39.61 9.90 -39.90
CA ALA A 26 -39.33 10.17 -38.49
C ALA A 26 -39.13 8.82 -37.76
N ARG A 27 -37.93 8.57 -37.25
CA ARG A 27 -37.66 7.57 -36.22
C ARG A 27 -37.22 8.32 -34.98
N GLU A 28 -38.07 8.29 -33.95
CA GLU A 28 -37.71 8.68 -32.60
C GLU A 28 -36.57 7.79 -32.11
N GLU A 29 -35.37 8.36 -31.98
CA GLU A 29 -34.24 7.71 -31.33
C GLU A 29 -34.48 7.70 -29.81
N LEU A 30 -35.02 6.60 -29.31
CA LEU A 30 -34.93 6.22 -27.90
C LEU A 30 -33.45 6.05 -27.55
N GLN A 31 -32.88 7.07 -26.91
CA GLN A 31 -31.54 7.07 -26.37
C GLN A 31 -31.46 6.08 -25.20
N ALA A 32 -31.11 4.83 -25.52
CA ALA A 32 -30.77 3.83 -24.51
C ALA A 32 -29.46 4.25 -23.84
N SER A 33 -29.55 4.75 -22.60
CA SER A 33 -28.41 4.92 -21.72
C SER A 33 -27.87 3.53 -21.33
N ALA A 34 -27.02 2.95 -22.19
CA ALA A 34 -26.28 1.75 -21.85
C ALA A 34 -25.28 2.09 -20.75
N SER A 35 -25.58 1.69 -19.51
CA SER A 35 -24.61 1.65 -18.43
C SER A 35 -23.44 0.76 -18.89
N LEU A 36 -22.26 1.34 -19.07
CA LEU A 36 -21.02 0.60 -19.29
C LEU A 36 -20.76 -0.26 -18.04
N VAL A 37 -21.25 -1.49 -18.05
CA VAL A 37 -20.84 -2.50 -17.08
C VAL A 37 -19.40 -2.86 -17.45
N GLY A 38 -18.46 -2.11 -16.87
CA GLY A 38 -17.03 -2.37 -17.04
C GLY A 38 -16.73 -3.79 -16.58
N GLY A 39 -16.12 -4.58 -17.47
CA GLY A 39 -15.65 -5.92 -17.13
C GLY A 39 -14.63 -5.91 -15.98
N PRO A 40 -14.17 -7.10 -15.54
CA PRO A 40 -13.21 -7.19 -14.44
C PRO A 40 -12.02 -6.28 -14.66
N ARG A 41 -11.69 -5.44 -13.67
CA ARG A 41 -10.49 -4.58 -13.72
C ARG A 41 -9.27 -5.48 -13.86
N LEU A 42 -8.48 -5.26 -14.91
CA LEU A 42 -7.21 -5.98 -15.09
C LEU A 42 -6.27 -5.70 -13.91
N ALA A 43 -5.45 -6.69 -13.56
CA ALA A 43 -4.40 -6.49 -12.59
C ALA A 43 -3.48 -5.35 -13.06
N PRO A 44 -3.04 -4.45 -12.16
CA PRO A 44 -2.05 -3.43 -12.51
C PRO A 44 -0.77 -4.07 -13.05
N THR A 45 -0.08 -3.35 -13.93
CA THR A 45 1.29 -3.71 -14.31
C THR A 45 2.23 -3.45 -13.14
N TYR A 46 3.25 -4.28 -13.01
CA TYR A 46 4.31 -4.13 -12.00
C TYR A 46 5.59 -3.72 -12.70
N SER A 47 6.35 -2.84 -12.06
CA SER A 47 7.71 -2.50 -12.48
C SER A 47 8.69 -2.82 -11.35
N VAL A 48 9.92 -3.15 -11.73
CA VAL A 48 11.00 -3.33 -10.76
C VAL A 48 11.41 -1.96 -10.25
N VAL A 49 11.49 -1.83 -8.93
CA VAL A 49 12.03 -0.65 -8.26
C VAL A 49 13.42 -0.97 -7.73
N ASN A 50 14.39 -0.11 -8.03
CA ASN A 50 15.73 -0.21 -7.48
C ASN A 50 15.73 0.43 -6.08
N ALA A 51 15.90 -0.41 -5.06
CA ALA A 51 15.99 0.07 -3.70
C ALA A 51 17.38 0.65 -3.40
N ILE A 52 17.40 1.75 -2.65
CA ILE A 52 18.60 2.44 -2.21
C ILE A 52 18.89 2.01 -0.77
N LEU A 53 20.13 1.61 -0.52
CA LEU A 53 20.69 1.33 0.80
C LEU A 53 21.81 2.34 1.05
N GLU A 54 21.79 3.02 2.20
CA GLU A 54 22.92 3.88 2.58
C GLU A 54 23.99 3.07 3.32
N LYS A 55 23.57 2.04 4.06
CA LYS A 55 24.41 1.09 4.77
C LYS A 55 23.94 -0.33 4.52
N GLU A 56 24.83 -1.29 4.73
CA GLU A 56 24.49 -2.71 4.54
C GLU A 56 23.33 -3.14 5.44
N GLU A 57 23.33 -2.67 6.70
CA GLU A 57 22.31 -2.99 7.69
C GLU A 57 20.94 -2.33 7.44
N ASP A 58 20.85 -1.38 6.51
CA ASP A 58 19.57 -0.75 6.17
C ASP A 58 18.65 -1.73 5.44
N GLY A 59 19.24 -2.63 4.65
CA GLY A 59 18.52 -3.66 3.95
C GLY A 59 18.14 -4.81 4.90
N PRO A 60 16.94 -5.39 4.78
CA PRO A 60 16.57 -6.57 5.56
C PRO A 60 17.34 -7.83 5.13
N GLY A 61 17.93 -7.87 3.94
CA GLY A 61 18.58 -9.07 3.43
C GLY A 61 17.64 -10.28 3.29
N PRO A 62 18.16 -11.45 2.88
CA PRO A 62 17.35 -12.65 2.64
C PRO A 62 16.78 -13.23 3.94
N ARG A 63 15.46 -13.43 4.01
CA ARG A 63 14.77 -14.01 5.17
C ARG A 63 13.37 -14.52 4.82
N CYS A 64 12.86 -15.46 5.61
CA CYS A 64 11.49 -15.96 5.52
C CYS A 64 10.69 -15.66 6.80
N GLY A 65 9.36 -15.79 6.73
CA GLY A 65 8.47 -15.62 7.89
C GLY A 65 8.49 -14.21 8.51
N HIS A 66 8.92 -13.20 7.75
CA HIS A 66 8.79 -11.79 8.13
C HIS A 66 7.40 -11.26 7.71
N THR A 67 7.03 -10.10 8.23
CA THR A 67 5.88 -9.33 7.72
C THR A 67 6.38 -8.11 6.95
N LEU A 68 5.61 -7.65 5.97
CA LEU A 68 5.82 -6.40 5.24
C LEU A 68 4.48 -5.64 5.22
N THR A 69 4.38 -4.59 6.03
CA THR A 69 3.12 -3.87 6.28
C THR A 69 3.15 -2.50 5.61
N ALA A 70 2.19 -2.23 4.74
CA ALA A 70 2.03 -0.90 4.16
C ALA A 70 1.38 0.07 5.17
N VAL A 71 2.00 1.22 5.37
CA VAL A 71 1.51 2.30 6.22
C VAL A 71 1.26 3.52 5.35
N ALA A 72 0.05 4.08 5.44
CA ALA A 72 -0.37 5.22 4.66
C ALA A 72 0.43 6.49 5.00
N ALA A 73 0.44 7.43 4.06
CA ALA A 73 1.00 8.74 4.28
C ALA A 73 0.20 9.52 5.34
N VAL A 74 0.87 10.45 6.01
CA VAL A 74 0.30 11.33 7.05
C VAL A 74 0.45 12.77 6.62
N GLY A 75 -0.64 13.53 6.68
CA GLY A 75 -0.66 14.92 6.27
C GLY A 75 -0.75 15.09 4.75
N GLU A 76 -0.53 16.32 4.29
CA GLU A 76 -0.53 16.66 2.86
C GLU A 76 0.90 16.83 2.35
N GLU A 77 1.17 16.25 1.17
CA GLU A 77 2.48 16.33 0.54
C GLU A 77 2.92 17.80 0.36
N GLY A 78 4.17 18.08 0.76
CA GLY A 78 4.74 19.43 0.70
C GLY A 78 4.47 20.31 1.93
N LYS A 79 3.61 19.90 2.88
CA LYS A 79 3.42 20.63 4.14
C LYS A 79 4.38 20.15 5.25
N PRO A 80 4.74 21.03 6.22
CA PRO A 80 5.49 20.61 7.40
C PRO A 80 4.78 19.47 8.14
N GLY A 81 5.52 18.41 8.46
CA GLY A 81 4.96 17.23 9.12
C GLY A 81 4.36 16.18 8.17
N TYR A 82 4.46 16.37 6.85
CA TYR A 82 4.16 15.29 5.91
C TYR A 82 5.08 14.10 6.14
N ILE A 83 4.49 12.91 6.23
CA ILE A 83 5.22 11.65 6.26
C ILE A 83 4.71 10.81 5.11
N GLY A 84 5.59 10.46 4.17
CA GLY A 84 5.23 9.70 2.98
C GLY A 84 4.75 8.28 3.27
N PRO A 85 4.18 7.60 2.25
CA PRO A 85 3.83 6.19 2.34
C PRO A 85 5.09 5.36 2.56
N ARG A 86 4.97 4.34 3.42
CA ARG A 86 6.12 3.54 3.87
C ARG A 86 5.74 2.07 4.06
N LEU A 87 6.70 1.18 3.83
CA LEU A 87 6.56 -0.24 4.13
C LEU A 87 7.39 -0.56 5.37
N ILE A 88 6.78 -1.24 6.33
CA ILE A 88 7.42 -1.66 7.57
C ILE A 88 7.64 -3.16 7.51
N LEU A 89 8.91 -3.57 7.53
CA LEU A 89 9.28 -4.97 7.66
C LEU A 89 9.67 -5.25 9.09
N PHE A 90 9.13 -6.32 9.67
CA PHE A 90 9.50 -6.80 11.00
C PHE A 90 9.84 -8.28 11.00
N GLY A 91 10.91 -8.62 11.73
CA GLY A 91 11.30 -9.97 12.07
C GLY A 91 11.69 -10.87 10.90
N GLY A 92 11.35 -12.14 11.01
CA GLY A 92 11.77 -13.21 10.11
C GLY A 92 13.03 -13.93 10.58
N ALA A 93 13.40 -14.98 9.84
CA ALA A 93 14.60 -15.79 10.09
C ALA A 93 15.39 -15.99 8.78
N THR A 94 16.72 -16.08 8.89
CA THR A 94 17.61 -16.28 7.73
C THR A 94 17.80 -17.75 7.38
N ALA A 95 17.64 -18.67 8.35
CA ALA A 95 17.68 -20.11 8.10
C ALA A 95 16.74 -20.90 9.03
N LEU A 96 16.17 -21.99 8.51
CA LEU A 96 15.48 -22.99 9.31
C LEU A 96 16.47 -24.12 9.59
N GLU A 97 16.94 -24.24 10.83
CA GLU A 97 17.71 -25.40 11.26
C GLU A 97 16.72 -26.51 11.64
N GLY A 98 16.53 -27.46 10.73
CA GLY A 98 15.82 -28.71 10.95
C GLY A 98 16.80 -29.88 11.02
N ASN A 99 16.42 -30.94 11.75
CA ASN A 99 17.24 -32.14 11.97
C ASN A 99 17.55 -32.90 10.66
N SER A 100 18.57 -32.47 9.92
CA SER A 100 19.10 -33.18 8.76
C SER A 100 20.05 -34.30 9.22
N ALA A 101 19.46 -35.44 9.56
CA ALA A 101 19.96 -36.84 9.61
C ALA A 101 21.45 -37.20 9.92
N ASN A 102 22.39 -36.30 10.21
CA ASN A 102 23.81 -36.68 10.39
C ASN A 102 24.66 -35.68 11.18
N ALA A 103 24.19 -35.22 12.34
CA ALA A 103 25.04 -34.55 13.34
C ALA A 103 24.77 -35.17 14.72
N GLY A 104 25.85 -35.46 15.44
CA GLY A 104 25.87 -36.30 16.63
C GLY A 104 24.84 -35.95 17.71
N THR A 105 24.57 -36.93 18.57
CA THR A 105 23.70 -36.87 19.75
C THR A 105 23.70 -35.51 20.44
N GLN A 106 22.65 -34.72 20.18
CA GLN A 106 22.33 -33.53 20.96
C GLN A 106 21.23 -33.87 21.97
N THR A 107 21.51 -33.56 23.23
CA THR A 107 20.80 -33.97 24.44
C THR A 107 19.58 -33.11 24.79
N SER A 108 19.02 -32.35 23.84
CA SER A 108 17.80 -31.58 24.08
C SER A 108 16.58 -32.43 23.73
N ALA A 109 15.86 -32.87 24.76
CA ALA A 109 14.58 -33.56 24.64
C ALA A 109 13.54 -32.65 23.96
N GLY A 110 13.45 -32.74 22.62
CA GLY A 110 12.47 -31.99 21.83
C GLY A 110 12.94 -31.81 20.40
N GLY A 111 12.55 -32.73 19.51
CA GLY A 111 12.78 -32.61 18.07
C GLY A 111 11.94 -31.50 17.44
N GLY A 112 12.28 -30.24 17.71
CA GLY A 112 11.61 -29.05 17.20
C GLY A 112 12.42 -28.31 16.14
N ILE A 113 11.72 -27.53 15.30
CA ILE A 113 12.32 -26.58 14.35
C ILE A 113 13.01 -25.44 15.12
N ARG A 114 14.26 -25.10 14.74
CA ARG A 114 14.95 -23.93 15.29
C ARG A 114 15.01 -22.83 14.24
N LEU A 115 14.62 -21.62 14.63
CA LEU A 115 14.67 -20.45 13.75
C LEU A 115 16.04 -19.78 13.87
N SER A 116 17.01 -20.29 13.11
CA SER A 116 18.35 -19.73 13.07
C SER A 116 18.32 -18.34 12.42
N GLY A 117 18.98 -17.38 13.06
CA GLY A 117 18.96 -15.98 12.63
C GLY A 117 17.58 -15.32 12.71
N ALA A 118 16.68 -15.81 13.58
CA ALA A 118 15.47 -15.05 13.93
C ALA A 118 15.86 -13.68 14.50
N THR A 119 15.17 -12.63 14.08
CA THR A 119 15.46 -11.26 14.49
C THR A 119 14.21 -10.50 14.93
N ALA A 120 14.40 -9.39 15.64
CA ALA A 120 13.39 -8.40 15.99
C ALA A 120 13.66 -7.05 15.27
N ASP A 121 14.46 -7.07 14.21
CA ASP A 121 14.78 -5.87 13.46
C ASP A 121 13.55 -5.29 12.77
N VAL A 122 13.52 -3.95 12.73
CA VAL A 122 12.53 -3.17 12.00
C VAL A 122 13.21 -2.44 10.87
N HIS A 123 12.75 -2.67 9.65
CA HIS A 123 13.19 -1.93 8.48
C HIS A 123 12.03 -1.10 7.93
N CYS A 124 12.32 0.12 7.54
CA CYS A 124 11.38 1.03 6.92
C CYS A 124 11.81 1.31 5.48
N TYR A 125 10.94 1.01 4.53
CA TYR A 125 11.08 1.43 3.15
C TYR A 125 10.28 2.70 2.90
N ASP A 126 10.96 3.78 2.55
CA ASP A 126 10.33 5.00 2.07
C ASP A 126 10.04 4.85 0.57
N VAL A 127 8.75 4.86 0.22
CA VAL A 127 8.27 4.59 -1.15
C VAL A 127 8.57 5.75 -2.11
N LEU A 128 8.71 6.98 -1.61
CA LEU A 128 8.97 8.15 -2.45
C LEU A 128 10.44 8.24 -2.84
N THR A 129 11.32 7.88 -1.90
CA THR A 129 12.78 7.94 -2.09
C THR A 129 13.38 6.59 -2.48
N ASN A 130 12.56 5.53 -2.53
CA ASN A 130 12.97 4.15 -2.76
C ASN A 130 14.07 3.67 -1.80
N LYS A 131 14.08 4.18 -0.57
CA LYS A 131 15.18 3.96 0.38
C LYS A 131 14.76 3.03 1.51
N TRP A 132 15.59 2.03 1.80
CA TRP A 132 15.50 1.30 3.06
C TRP A 132 16.30 2.01 4.16
N SER A 133 15.80 1.89 5.38
CA SER A 133 16.51 2.26 6.60
C SER A 133 16.20 1.25 7.68
N ARG A 134 17.19 0.89 8.48
CA ARG A 134 16.94 0.18 9.73
C ARG A 134 16.58 1.18 10.81
N ILE A 135 15.42 1.01 11.44
CA ILE A 135 14.97 1.89 12.51
C ILE A 135 15.12 1.19 13.85
N THR A 136 15.39 1.98 14.90
CA THR A 136 15.47 1.49 16.29
C THR A 136 14.41 2.22 17.11
N PRO A 137 13.17 1.70 17.16
CA PRO A 137 12.12 2.28 17.98
C PRO A 137 12.46 2.19 19.47
N PHE A 138 11.97 3.14 20.25
CA PHE A 138 12.08 3.15 21.71
C PHE A 138 11.08 2.17 22.35
N GLY A 139 11.23 1.89 23.64
CA GLY A 139 10.30 1.02 24.38
C GLY A 139 10.70 -0.45 24.34
N GLU A 140 9.73 -1.31 24.63
CA GLU A 140 9.90 -2.77 24.75
C GLU A 140 9.52 -3.45 23.43
N PRO A 141 10.49 -3.84 22.58
CA PRO A 141 10.18 -4.53 21.32
C PRO A 141 9.67 -5.96 21.57
N PRO A 142 8.98 -6.55 20.57
CA PRO A 142 8.78 -7.99 20.58
C PRO A 142 10.14 -8.72 20.56
N THR A 143 10.19 -9.88 21.19
CA THR A 143 11.34 -10.79 21.05
C THR A 143 11.57 -11.20 19.59
N PRO A 144 12.80 -11.58 19.19
CA PRO A 144 13.08 -12.08 17.85
C PRO A 144 12.11 -13.18 17.43
N ARG A 145 11.55 -13.10 16.22
CA ARG A 145 10.49 -14.02 15.80
C ARG A 145 10.26 -14.07 14.29
N ALA A 146 9.68 -15.17 13.84
CA ALA A 146 9.14 -15.34 12.50
C ALA A 146 7.70 -15.86 12.56
N ALA A 147 7.01 -15.93 11.41
CA ALA A 147 5.66 -16.45 11.27
C ALA A 147 4.61 -15.77 12.20
N HIS A 148 4.82 -14.49 12.51
CA HIS A 148 3.87 -13.65 13.23
C HIS A 148 2.90 -12.98 12.24
N VAL A 149 1.80 -12.42 12.76
CA VAL A 149 0.91 -11.55 11.99
C VAL A 149 1.22 -10.09 12.27
N ALA A 150 1.06 -9.23 11.27
CA ALA A 150 1.10 -7.78 11.43
C ALA A 150 -0.03 -7.11 10.64
N THR A 151 -0.55 -6.00 11.16
CA THR A 151 -1.55 -5.17 10.46
C THR A 151 -1.35 -3.70 10.78
N ALA A 152 -1.69 -2.83 9.82
CA ALA A 152 -1.70 -1.39 10.02
C ALA A 152 -3.01 -0.95 10.68
N VAL A 153 -2.92 -0.09 11.70
CA VAL A 153 -4.07 0.60 12.30
C VAL A 153 -3.75 2.10 12.29
N GLY A 154 -4.33 2.80 11.32
CA GLY A 154 -3.94 4.18 11.01
C GLY A 154 -2.47 4.24 10.62
N THR A 155 -1.66 4.87 11.47
CA THR A 155 -0.20 5.02 11.27
C THR A 155 0.61 4.07 12.15
N MET A 156 -0.03 3.21 12.93
CA MET A 156 0.64 2.23 13.79
C MET A 156 0.65 0.87 13.13
N VAL A 157 1.60 0.01 13.53
CA VAL A 157 1.66 -1.39 13.12
C VAL A 157 1.47 -2.27 14.35
N VAL A 158 0.42 -3.09 14.34
CA VAL A 158 0.15 -4.07 15.39
C VAL A 158 0.77 -5.40 14.97
N ILE A 159 1.55 -6.02 15.86
CA ILE A 159 2.18 -7.32 15.68
C ILE A 159 1.70 -8.25 16.79
N GLN A 160 1.30 -9.48 16.41
CA GLN A 160 0.84 -10.47 17.37
C GLN A 160 1.46 -11.85 17.08
N GLY A 161 1.86 -12.49 18.17
CA GLY A 161 2.32 -13.87 18.22
C GLY A 161 3.56 -14.17 17.36
N GLY A 162 3.58 -15.35 16.74
CA GLY A 162 4.71 -15.88 15.99
C GLY A 162 5.58 -16.82 16.81
N ILE A 163 6.70 -17.26 16.21
CA ILE A 163 7.57 -18.28 16.78
C ILE A 163 8.94 -17.69 17.04
N GLY A 164 9.45 -17.86 18.26
CA GLY A 164 10.79 -17.41 18.66
C GLY A 164 11.91 -18.39 18.25
N PRO A 165 13.19 -18.05 18.51
CA PRO A 165 14.35 -18.87 18.12
C PRO A 165 14.31 -20.31 18.66
N ALA A 166 13.73 -20.49 19.86
CA ALA A 166 13.56 -21.78 20.52
C ALA A 166 12.39 -22.64 19.97
N GLY A 167 11.67 -22.16 18.96
CA GLY A 167 10.51 -22.85 18.40
C GLY A 167 9.22 -22.69 19.23
N LEU A 168 9.22 -21.84 20.26
CA LEU A 168 8.06 -21.58 21.12
C LEU A 168 7.17 -20.50 20.50
N SER A 169 5.85 -20.74 20.53
CA SER A 169 4.83 -19.74 20.17
C SER A 169 4.85 -18.59 21.18
N ALA A 170 4.71 -17.37 20.66
CA ALA A 170 4.47 -16.18 21.45
C ALA A 170 2.97 -15.86 21.41
N GLU A 171 2.44 -15.37 22.52
CA GLU A 171 1.03 -14.96 22.67
C GLU A 171 0.91 -13.46 23.01
N ASP A 172 2.00 -12.71 22.85
CA ASP A 172 2.06 -11.27 23.14
C ASP A 172 1.59 -10.42 21.94
N LEU A 173 1.15 -9.20 22.27
CA LEU A 173 0.76 -8.18 21.30
C LEU A 173 1.63 -6.94 21.50
N HIS A 174 2.14 -6.41 20.39
CA HIS A 174 2.96 -5.22 20.36
C HIS A 174 2.43 -4.24 19.34
N VAL A 175 2.51 -2.95 19.64
CA VAL A 175 2.16 -1.87 18.72
C VAL A 175 3.38 -1.01 18.48
N LEU A 176 3.79 -0.92 17.21
CA LEU A 176 4.77 0.05 16.74
C LEU A 176 4.05 1.35 16.40
N ASP A 177 4.19 2.34 17.26
CA ASP A 177 3.72 3.69 17.04
C ASP A 177 4.70 4.47 16.15
N LEU A 178 4.25 4.85 14.95
CA LEU A 178 5.01 5.66 13.98
C LEU A 178 4.48 7.09 13.85
N THR A 179 3.61 7.52 14.77
CA THR A 179 3.03 8.88 14.79
C THR A 179 4.06 9.95 15.16
N GLN A 180 5.11 9.54 15.87
CA GLN A 180 6.15 10.43 16.38
C GLN A 180 7.41 10.36 15.50
N GLN A 181 8.21 11.44 15.54
CA GLN A 181 9.52 11.49 14.88
C GLN A 181 10.45 10.35 15.31
N ARG A 182 10.30 9.89 16.56
CA ARG A 182 10.99 8.73 17.09
C ARG A 182 9.95 7.63 17.35
N PRO A 183 9.90 6.58 16.52
CA PRO A 183 8.99 5.45 16.70
C PRO A 183 9.11 4.81 18.07
N ARG A 184 8.01 4.21 18.56
CA ARG A 184 7.97 3.57 19.88
C ARG A 184 7.17 2.28 19.87
N TRP A 185 7.62 1.31 20.66
CA TRP A 185 6.90 0.09 20.98
C TRP A 185 6.02 0.25 22.21
N HIS A 186 4.83 -0.31 22.13
CA HIS A 186 3.91 -0.53 23.24
C HIS A 186 3.59 -2.02 23.33
N ARG A 187 3.92 -2.62 24.48
CA ARG A 187 3.59 -4.01 24.78
C ARG A 187 2.25 -4.11 25.51
N PHE A 188 1.45 -5.09 25.15
CA PHE A 188 0.19 -5.41 25.81
C PHE A 188 0.22 -6.86 26.27
N ASP A 189 0.00 -7.07 27.56
CA ASP A 189 -0.19 -8.38 28.16
C ASP A 189 -1.69 -8.55 28.46
N PHE A 190 -2.24 -9.75 28.17
CA PHE A 190 -3.63 -10.11 28.41
C PHE A 190 -3.75 -11.16 29.51
#